data_AF-A0A9P0F7U2-F1
#
_entry.id   AF-A0A9P0F7U2-F1
#
_cell.length_a   1.000
_cell.length_b   1.000
_cell.length_c   1.000
_cell.angle_alpha   90.00
_cell.angle_beta   90.00
_cell.angle_gamma   90.00
#
_symmetry.space_group_name_H-M   'P 1'
#
loop_
_entity.id
_entity.type
_entity.pdbx_description
1 polymer ?
#
loop_
_entity_poly.entity_id
_entity_poly.type
_entity_poly.pdbx_seq_one_letter_code
_entity_poly.pdbx_strand_id
1 'polypeptide(L)'
;MAETGISSTIVGQGDNQVLVLLIPVLDPACSPDEYLRKYALEVDKVVRNVLVNLERIMTDIGMKLKLEKTYVSTSLLNYGKDIIYNGSYSSGSLKKMSKTYSNVNDIYPTLRNRLAAISTSARAATMKGFDAIAPYMVSMFESLNTLGRECRFGSTNKSRLKDILAAEGVEWGDDMKLLSLIVPPDAGGFPVVPFPALLYRGHPDTYMTYFIWIKHLAKTFPIAKRFLGYVCILRQSSCIVNEPFTNNPDTWEHELDTFAKCSYTAVKKIRDNSWGRKVEGVAVPHPIEQTQLCILGESACSFSDCKCTPYILCVKHSVAKGTDREFLKRGTFRHYLGSKTTEKRSGAVLKYPKTERALLAAQQLRRVADWMTNPDDLTDTLRSYIESVILSRTDASENFLKLTAGENYATSGFRRFPDVTSKHESRPGMIVNINCHIIISSDKLGVFSLGKENHNILFQGCYLSSFSFVEEMAVHTYERLQLGSATDHSPTLSM
;
A
#
# COMPACT_ATOMS: atom_id res chain seq x y z
N MET A 1 13.63 -35.48 8.38
CA MET A 1 12.58 -34.95 9.29
C MET A 1 11.79 -36.09 9.91
N ALA A 2 11.11 -36.94 9.12
CA ALA A 2 10.50 -38.17 9.64
C ALA A 2 11.52 -39.06 10.39
N GLU A 3 12.74 -39.19 9.84
CA GLU A 3 13.83 -39.94 10.48
C GLU A 3 14.37 -39.31 11.79
N THR A 4 14.21 -38.00 11.97
CA THR A 4 14.79 -37.26 13.11
C THR A 4 13.76 -36.90 14.18
N GLY A 5 12.46 -37.12 13.93
CA GLY A 5 11.37 -36.78 14.85
C GLY A 5 11.16 -35.27 15.07
N ILE A 6 11.81 -34.42 14.28
CA ILE A 6 11.77 -32.95 14.45
C ILE A 6 10.81 -32.35 13.42
N SER A 7 9.92 -31.48 13.90
CA SER A 7 9.07 -30.68 13.02
C SER A 7 9.88 -29.57 12.36
N SER A 8 9.65 -29.35 11.07
CA SER A 8 10.37 -28.34 10.31
C SER A 8 9.49 -27.63 9.30
N THR A 9 9.80 -26.37 9.04
CA THR A 9 9.24 -25.60 7.93
C THR A 9 10.33 -25.28 6.94
N ILE A 10 10.09 -25.56 5.66
CA ILE A 10 11.03 -25.26 4.58
C ILE A 10 10.50 -24.07 3.78
N VAL A 11 11.38 -23.11 3.52
CA VAL A 11 11.14 -22.00 2.60
C VAL A 11 12.27 -21.99 1.60
N GLY A 12 11.98 -22.07 0.31
CA GLY A 12 13.03 -22.12 -0.71
C GLY A 12 12.56 -21.61 -2.06
N GLN A 13 13.46 -20.89 -2.72
CA GLN A 13 13.31 -20.51 -4.13
C GLN A 13 14.63 -20.80 -4.84
N GLY A 14 14.70 -21.91 -5.57
CA GLY A 14 15.92 -22.35 -6.24
C GLY A 14 17.03 -22.71 -5.25
N ASP A 15 18.14 -21.98 -5.31
CA ASP A 15 19.36 -22.19 -4.52
C ASP A 15 19.26 -21.65 -3.09
N ASN A 16 18.48 -20.60 -2.88
CA ASN A 16 18.27 -19.98 -1.57
C ASN A 16 17.20 -20.75 -0.81
N GLN A 17 17.65 -21.67 0.04
CA GLN A 17 16.80 -22.53 0.86
C GLN A 17 17.04 -22.27 2.35
N VAL A 18 15.96 -22.22 3.11
CA VAL A 18 15.96 -22.02 4.56
C VAL A 18 15.14 -23.12 5.19
N LEU A 19 15.73 -23.80 6.15
CA LEU A 19 15.10 -24.84 6.95
C LEU A 19 14.94 -24.32 8.38
N VAL A 20 13.70 -24.12 8.81
CA VAL A 20 13.37 -23.71 10.18
C VAL A 20 13.03 -24.95 10.99
N LEU A 21 13.86 -25.26 11.99
CA LEU A 21 13.66 -26.39 12.90
C LEU A 21 12.86 -25.93 14.13
N LEU A 22 11.80 -26.68 14.45
CA LEU A 22 11.01 -26.46 15.66
C LEU A 22 11.45 -27.47 16.71
N ILE A 23 12.31 -27.00 17.63
CA ILE A 23 12.84 -27.83 18.71
C ILE A 23 11.90 -27.71 19.92
N PRO A 24 11.39 -28.82 20.46
CA PRO A 24 10.55 -28.78 21.65
C PRO A 24 11.34 -28.25 22.85
N VAL A 25 10.71 -27.37 23.63
CA VAL A 25 11.31 -26.80 24.84
C VAL A 25 11.13 -27.78 25.98
N LEU A 26 12.23 -28.28 26.54
CA LEU A 26 12.23 -29.23 27.67
C LEU A 26 11.83 -28.57 29.00
N ASP A 27 12.12 -27.27 29.16
CA ASP A 27 11.88 -26.49 30.38
C ASP A 27 11.04 -25.24 30.04
N PRO A 28 9.69 -25.34 30.09
CA PRO A 28 8.79 -24.26 29.68
C PRO A 28 8.88 -23.00 30.57
N ALA A 29 9.50 -23.10 31.74
CA ALA A 29 9.67 -21.99 32.67
C ALA A 29 10.86 -21.09 32.31
N CYS A 30 11.80 -21.56 31.47
CA CYS A 30 12.93 -20.77 31.01
C CYS A 30 12.54 -19.80 29.90
N SER A 31 13.10 -18.59 29.93
CA SER A 31 13.09 -17.73 28.74
C SER A 31 13.90 -18.39 27.60
N PRO A 32 13.64 -18.06 26.32
CA PRO A 32 14.41 -18.63 25.20
C PRO A 32 15.92 -18.44 25.33
N ASP A 33 16.37 -17.29 25.82
CA ASP A 33 17.80 -16.99 25.99
C ASP A 33 18.42 -17.82 27.13
N GLU A 34 17.70 -18.02 28.25
CA GLU A 34 18.14 -18.89 29.34
C GLU A 34 18.17 -20.35 28.92
N TYR A 35 17.15 -20.79 28.17
CA TYR A 35 17.09 -22.14 27.63
C TYR A 35 18.29 -22.42 26.72
N LEU A 36 18.60 -21.49 25.80
CA LEU A 36 19.75 -21.62 24.91
C LEU A 36 21.08 -21.65 25.68
N ARG A 37 21.20 -20.95 26.81
CA ARG A 37 22.40 -21.02 27.67
C ARG A 37 22.52 -22.36 28.40
N LYS A 38 21.41 -22.86 28.95
CA LYS A 38 21.37 -24.09 29.75
C LYS A 38 21.48 -25.35 28.90
N TYR A 39 20.83 -25.38 27.74
CA TYR A 39 20.71 -26.56 26.87
C TYR A 39 21.44 -26.40 25.52
N ALA A 40 22.41 -25.49 25.43
CA ALA A 40 23.19 -25.24 24.19
C ALA A 40 23.71 -26.54 23.54
N LEU A 41 24.28 -27.43 24.35
CA LEU A 41 24.85 -28.70 23.89
C LEU A 41 23.80 -29.65 23.33
N GLU A 42 22.59 -29.68 23.90
CA GLU A 42 21.52 -30.54 23.40
C GLU A 42 20.96 -30.03 22.09
N VAL A 43 20.74 -28.71 22.00
CA VAL A 43 20.30 -28.05 20.76
C VAL A 43 21.31 -28.30 19.64
N ASP A 44 22.61 -28.18 19.91
CA ASP A 44 23.68 -28.44 18.94
C ASP A 44 23.72 -29.92 18.50
N LYS A 45 23.54 -30.87 19.42
CA LYS A 45 23.41 -32.31 19.05
C LYS A 45 22.23 -32.55 18.11
N VAL A 46 21.07 -31.96 18.40
CA VAL A 46 19.86 -32.07 17.59
C VAL A 46 20.10 -31.51 16.19
N VAL A 47 20.68 -30.31 16.10
CA VAL A 47 21.02 -29.66 14.82
C VAL A 47 22.01 -30.50 14.00
N ARG A 48 23.09 -30.99 14.61
CA ARG A 48 24.08 -31.82 13.91
C ARG A 48 23.47 -33.12 13.39
N ASN A 49 22.62 -33.76 14.17
CA ASN A 49 21.92 -34.97 13.74
C ASN A 49 21.03 -34.69 12.50
N VAL A 50 20.35 -33.55 12.47
CA VAL A 50 19.57 -33.14 11.29
C VAL A 50 20.46 -32.89 10.08
N LEU A 51 21.58 -32.19 10.25
CA LEU A 51 22.50 -31.87 9.16
C LEU A 51 23.18 -33.11 8.57
N VAL A 52 23.63 -34.06 9.40
CA VAL A 52 24.25 -35.30 8.93
C VAL A 52 23.26 -36.16 8.14
N ASN A 53 22.02 -36.28 8.63
CA ASN A 53 20.98 -37.01 7.90
C ASN A 53 20.60 -36.30 6.60
N LEU A 54 20.55 -34.97 6.60
CA LEU A 54 20.30 -34.19 5.40
C LEU A 54 21.43 -34.38 4.37
N GLU A 55 22.68 -34.32 4.79
CA GLU A 55 23.83 -34.53 3.91
C GLU A 55 23.84 -35.94 3.31
N ARG A 56 23.56 -36.97 4.12
CA ARG A 56 23.42 -38.35 3.66
C ARG A 56 22.35 -38.46 2.56
N ILE A 57 21.13 -37.99 2.83
CA ILE A 57 20.01 -38.06 1.88
C ILE A 57 20.31 -37.26 0.61
N MET A 58 20.89 -36.07 0.73
CA MET A 58 21.23 -35.24 -0.44
C MET A 58 22.32 -35.93 -1.28
N THR A 59 23.29 -36.59 -0.65
CA THR A 59 24.34 -37.36 -1.33
C THR A 59 23.76 -38.58 -2.05
N ASP A 60 22.80 -39.28 -1.42
CA ASP A 60 22.07 -40.39 -2.05
C ASP A 60 21.29 -39.95 -3.30
N ILE A 61 20.81 -38.70 -3.32
CA ILE A 61 20.14 -38.07 -4.49
C ILE A 61 21.16 -37.56 -5.53
N GLY A 62 22.46 -37.60 -5.23
CA GLY A 62 23.53 -37.10 -6.10
C GLY A 62 23.79 -35.59 -5.97
N MET A 63 23.27 -34.94 -4.92
CA MET A 63 23.49 -33.52 -4.64
C MET A 63 24.49 -33.33 -3.49
N LYS A 64 25.57 -32.58 -3.75
CA LYS A 64 26.54 -32.22 -2.71
C LYS A 64 26.08 -30.99 -1.92
N LEU A 65 25.75 -31.18 -0.64
CA LEU A 65 25.53 -30.08 0.29
C LEU A 65 26.87 -29.43 0.66
N LYS A 66 26.97 -28.10 0.55
CA LYS A 66 28.18 -27.35 0.95
C LYS A 66 28.01 -26.84 2.37
N LEU A 67 28.43 -27.66 3.34
CA LEU A 67 28.35 -27.31 4.76
C LEU A 67 29.16 -26.05 5.07
N GLU A 68 30.27 -25.81 4.38
CA GLU A 68 31.08 -24.60 4.54
C GLU A 68 30.36 -23.29 4.13
N LYS A 69 29.27 -23.39 3.36
CA LYS A 69 28.42 -22.25 2.96
C LYS A 69 27.08 -22.23 3.68
N THR A 70 26.81 -23.25 4.49
CA THR A 70 25.56 -23.38 5.25
C THR A 70 25.80 -22.79 6.63
N TYR A 71 25.01 -21.78 7.00
CA TYR A 71 25.06 -21.23 8.34
C TYR A 71 23.84 -21.73 9.13
N VAL A 72 24.03 -21.92 10.44
CA VAL A 72 22.94 -22.22 11.37
C VAL A 72 22.88 -21.11 12.40
N SER A 73 21.68 -20.64 12.71
CA SER A 73 21.46 -19.63 13.73
C SER A 73 20.10 -19.81 14.38
N THR A 74 20.01 -19.42 15.65
CA THR A 74 18.77 -19.35 16.42
C THR A 74 18.11 -17.98 16.33
N SER A 75 18.90 -16.93 16.07
CA SER A 75 18.47 -15.52 16.06
C SER A 75 18.41 -14.92 14.66
N LEU A 76 19.19 -15.42 13.70
CA LEU A 76 19.34 -14.85 12.37
C LEU A 76 18.71 -15.73 11.29
N LEU A 77 17.76 -15.17 10.54
CA LEU A 77 17.21 -15.78 9.33
C LEU A 77 17.43 -14.84 8.16
N ASN A 78 18.03 -15.35 7.08
CA ASN A 78 18.26 -14.62 5.84
C ASN A 78 17.55 -15.36 4.71
N TYR A 79 16.56 -14.71 4.09
CA TYR A 79 15.87 -15.25 2.94
C TYR A 79 15.73 -14.18 1.88
N GLY A 80 16.27 -14.42 0.67
CA GLY A 80 16.12 -13.47 -0.43
C GLY A 80 16.73 -12.08 -0.17
N LYS A 81 17.78 -12.00 0.67
CA LYS A 81 18.42 -10.75 1.18
C LYS A 81 17.58 -9.99 2.21
N ASP A 82 16.45 -10.54 2.64
CA ASP A 82 15.73 -10.05 3.80
C ASP A 82 16.29 -10.70 5.05
N ILE A 83 16.85 -9.87 5.91
CA ILE A 83 17.48 -10.29 7.16
C ILE A 83 16.47 -10.09 8.28
N ILE A 84 16.11 -11.18 8.94
CA ILE A 84 15.29 -11.21 10.14
C ILE A 84 16.21 -11.53 11.32
N TYR A 85 16.30 -10.61 12.27
CA TYR A 85 17.12 -10.75 13.46
C TYR A 85 16.21 -10.76 14.70
N ASN A 86 16.30 -11.79 15.54
CA ASN A 86 15.41 -12.00 16.69
C ASN A 86 13.91 -11.87 16.32
N GLY A 87 13.56 -12.30 15.12
CA GLY A 87 12.19 -12.24 14.61
C GLY A 87 11.71 -10.86 14.15
N SER A 88 12.56 -9.82 14.17
CA SER A 88 12.27 -8.51 13.57
C SER A 88 12.98 -8.35 12.23
N TYR A 89 12.34 -7.67 11.28
CA TYR A 89 12.95 -7.35 9.99
C TYR A 89 14.01 -6.25 10.16
N SER A 90 15.17 -6.47 9.57
CA SER A 90 16.21 -5.44 9.46
C SER A 90 15.89 -4.48 8.33
N SER A 91 16.25 -3.20 8.51
CA SER A 91 16.08 -2.20 7.46
C SER A 91 17.01 -2.48 6.27
N GLY A 92 16.43 -2.48 5.08
CA GLY A 92 17.12 -2.48 3.79
C GLY A 92 16.94 -1.18 3.02
N SER A 93 16.41 -0.13 3.67
CA SER A 93 16.01 1.13 3.04
C SER A 93 17.18 1.82 2.34
N LEU A 94 18.35 1.92 2.98
CA LEU A 94 19.54 2.58 2.41
C LEU A 94 19.94 2.01 1.04
N LYS A 95 19.93 0.68 0.89
CA LYS A 95 20.24 0.00 -0.38
C LYS A 95 19.22 0.30 -1.49
N LYS A 96 17.98 0.60 -1.11
CA LYS A 96 16.92 0.97 -2.04
C LYS A 96 16.98 2.46 -2.36
N MET A 97 17.23 3.31 -1.36
CA MET A 97 17.44 4.75 -1.53
C MET A 97 18.67 5.05 -2.40
N SER A 98 19.74 4.26 -2.29
CA SER A 98 20.91 4.41 -3.18
C SER A 98 20.61 4.13 -4.66
N LYS A 99 19.42 3.57 -4.97
CA LYS A 99 18.91 3.34 -6.33
C LYS A 99 17.80 4.32 -6.71
N THR A 100 17.55 5.34 -5.90
CA THR A 100 16.63 6.43 -6.22
C THR A 100 17.39 7.42 -7.11
N TYR A 101 17.47 7.13 -8.40
CA TYR A 101 18.06 8.02 -9.41
C TYR A 101 17.29 7.91 -10.73
N SER A 102 17.49 8.86 -11.64
CA SER A 102 16.71 8.97 -12.88
C SER A 102 17.13 8.03 -14.02
N ASN A 103 18.28 7.38 -13.95
CA ASN A 103 18.73 6.46 -15.00
C ASN A 103 17.86 5.19 -15.03
N VAL A 104 17.09 5.04 -16.11
CA VAL A 104 16.27 3.86 -16.38
C VAL A 104 16.93 3.07 -17.50
N ASN A 105 16.88 1.73 -17.41
CA ASN A 105 17.35 0.84 -18.47
C ASN A 105 16.29 0.74 -19.60
N ASP A 106 15.90 1.89 -20.14
CA ASP A 106 14.97 2.01 -21.26
C ASP A 106 15.75 2.48 -22.50
N ILE A 107 15.38 2.00 -23.68
CA ILE A 107 15.98 2.42 -24.96
C ILE A 107 15.76 3.92 -25.18
N TYR A 108 14.59 4.43 -24.80
CA TYR A 108 14.24 5.85 -24.85
C TYR A 108 13.76 6.32 -23.47
N PRO A 109 14.68 6.77 -22.60
CA PRO A 109 14.35 7.14 -21.23
C PRO A 109 13.61 8.49 -21.21
N THR A 110 12.28 8.45 -21.31
CA THR A 110 11.41 9.64 -21.23
C THR A 110 11.38 10.22 -19.81
N LEU A 111 11.12 11.53 -19.68
CA LEU A 111 10.98 12.18 -18.37
C LEU A 111 9.95 11.47 -17.47
N ARG A 112 8.83 11.00 -18.05
CA ARG A 112 7.80 10.24 -17.32
C ARG A 112 8.37 8.95 -16.74
N ASN A 113 9.15 8.19 -17.51
CA ASN A 113 9.74 6.92 -17.04
C ASN A 113 10.80 7.15 -15.96
N ARG A 114 11.63 8.20 -16.10
CA ARG A 114 12.64 8.57 -15.10
C ARG A 114 12.02 8.91 -13.75
N LEU A 115 10.97 9.75 -13.74
CA LEU A 115 10.25 10.13 -12.52
C LEU A 115 9.47 8.94 -11.92
N ALA A 116 8.93 8.06 -12.76
CA ALA A 116 8.30 6.82 -12.30
C ALA A 116 9.31 5.87 -11.63
N ALA A 117 10.53 5.78 -12.15
CA ALA A 117 11.60 4.96 -11.56
C ALA A 117 12.03 5.50 -10.19
N ILE A 118 12.24 6.81 -10.06
CA ILE A 118 12.53 7.48 -8.78
C ILE A 118 11.43 7.17 -7.76
N SER A 119 10.16 7.35 -8.15
CA SER A 119 9.00 7.08 -7.28
C SER A 119 8.89 5.60 -6.89
N THR A 120 9.21 4.69 -7.79
CA THR A 120 9.20 3.24 -7.52
C THR A 120 10.32 2.84 -6.55
N SER A 121 11.51 3.39 -6.72
CA SER A 121 12.63 3.20 -5.79
C SER A 121 12.31 3.75 -4.41
N ALA A 122 11.68 4.92 -4.32
CA ALA A 122 11.22 5.52 -3.06
C ALA A 122 10.23 4.61 -2.31
N ARG A 123 9.21 4.09 -3.01
CA ARG A 123 8.26 3.12 -2.44
C ARG A 123 8.96 1.86 -1.95
N ALA A 124 9.91 1.35 -2.73
CA ALA A 124 10.67 0.15 -2.36
C ALA A 124 11.60 0.39 -1.16
N ALA A 125 12.09 1.63 -0.99
CA ALA A 125 12.86 2.04 0.18
C ALA A 125 11.99 2.12 1.43
N THR A 126 10.83 2.78 1.36
CA THR A 126 9.86 2.82 2.47
C THR A 126 9.45 1.42 2.91
N MET A 127 9.20 0.49 1.98
CA MET A 127 8.87 -0.92 2.29
C MET A 127 9.94 -1.66 3.09
N LYS A 128 11.19 -1.20 3.01
CA LYS A 128 12.34 -1.77 3.68
C LYS A 128 12.88 -0.82 4.75
N GLY A 129 12.15 0.23 5.09
CA GLY A 129 12.50 1.24 6.09
C GLY A 129 11.55 1.22 7.27
N PHE A 130 11.99 1.88 8.32
CA PHE A 130 11.16 2.22 9.49
C PHE A 130 10.53 3.59 9.33
N ASP A 131 10.87 4.32 8.27
CA ASP A 131 10.42 5.68 7.97
C ASP A 131 10.02 5.81 6.49
N ALA A 132 9.02 6.64 6.23
CA ALA A 132 8.54 7.06 4.93
C ALA A 132 9.05 8.46 4.57
N ILE A 133 9.42 9.27 5.58
CA ILE A 133 9.86 10.65 5.39
C ILE A 133 11.19 10.72 4.63
N ALA A 134 12.25 10.01 5.03
CA ALA A 134 13.52 10.12 4.32
C ALA A 134 13.44 9.62 2.86
N PRO A 135 12.82 8.45 2.56
CA PRO A 135 12.60 8.04 1.17
C PRO A 135 11.79 9.06 0.36
N TYR A 136 10.78 9.68 0.96
CA TYR A 136 9.97 10.72 0.31
C TYR A 136 10.83 11.95 -0.05
N MET A 137 11.60 12.48 0.91
CA MET A 137 12.44 13.65 0.70
C MET A 137 13.51 13.41 -0.37
N VAL A 138 14.18 12.26 -0.32
CA VAL A 138 15.16 11.85 -1.36
C VAL A 138 14.48 11.79 -2.72
N SER A 139 13.26 11.23 -2.81
CA SER A 139 12.54 11.12 -4.06
C SER A 139 12.11 12.47 -4.64
N MET A 140 11.70 13.42 -3.79
CA MET A 140 11.33 14.78 -4.21
C MET A 140 12.55 15.54 -4.72
N PHE A 141 13.66 15.45 -3.97
CA PHE A 141 14.93 16.06 -4.37
C PHE A 141 15.43 15.54 -5.72
N GLU A 142 15.47 14.22 -5.90
CA GLU A 142 15.91 13.61 -7.16
C GLU A 142 14.95 13.88 -8.32
N SER A 143 13.64 13.99 -8.05
CA SER A 143 12.65 14.37 -9.06
C SER A 143 12.89 15.80 -9.55
N LEU A 144 13.11 16.75 -8.63
CA LEU A 144 13.45 18.14 -8.96
C LEU A 144 14.78 18.25 -9.72
N ASN A 145 15.80 17.51 -9.29
CA ASN A 145 17.09 17.47 -9.99
C ASN A 145 16.94 16.94 -11.42
N THR A 146 16.11 15.91 -11.60
CA THR A 146 15.84 15.32 -12.92
C THR A 146 15.12 16.31 -13.83
N LEU A 147 14.09 17.00 -13.33
CA LEU A 147 13.40 18.06 -14.04
C LEU A 147 14.34 19.23 -14.39
N GLY A 148 15.17 19.65 -13.44
CA GLY A 148 16.18 20.69 -13.64
C GLY A 148 17.23 20.30 -14.70
N ARG A 149 17.59 19.02 -14.78
CA ARG A 149 18.46 18.49 -15.85
C ARG A 149 17.78 18.58 -17.22
N GLU A 150 16.52 18.19 -17.36
CA GLU A 150 15.78 18.33 -18.64
C GLU A 150 15.59 19.79 -19.07
N CYS A 151 15.47 20.72 -18.11
CA CYS A 151 15.45 22.16 -18.40
C CYS A 151 16.78 22.67 -18.95
N ARG A 152 17.91 22.03 -18.64
CA ARG A 152 19.24 22.40 -19.13
C ARG A 152 19.63 21.64 -20.39
N PHE A 153 19.26 20.36 -20.46
CA PHE A 153 19.64 19.43 -21.51
C PHE A 153 18.42 18.55 -21.85
N GLY A 154 17.76 18.85 -22.96
CA GLY A 154 16.66 18.04 -23.47
C GLY A 154 17.19 16.68 -23.92
N SER A 155 16.92 15.63 -23.14
CA SER A 155 17.47 14.30 -23.44
C SER A 155 16.64 13.53 -24.46
N THR A 156 15.32 13.78 -24.48
CA THR A 156 14.35 13.12 -25.37
C THR A 156 13.91 14.05 -26.49
N ASN A 157 13.66 15.31 -26.17
CA ASN A 157 13.35 16.34 -27.14
C ASN A 157 14.66 17.00 -27.58
N LYS A 158 14.82 17.29 -28.88
CA LYS A 158 15.97 18.05 -29.40
C LYS A 158 16.04 19.49 -28.86
N SER A 159 15.05 19.91 -28.08
CA SER A 159 14.92 21.21 -27.41
C SER A 159 14.89 21.04 -25.89
N ARG A 160 15.34 22.07 -25.16
CA ARG A 160 15.32 22.06 -23.69
C ARG A 160 13.90 22.26 -23.19
N LEU A 161 13.57 21.66 -22.05
CA LEU A 161 12.24 21.84 -21.44
C LEU A 161 11.94 23.33 -21.16
N LYS A 162 12.95 24.10 -20.76
CA LYS A 162 12.81 25.55 -20.53
C LYS A 162 12.39 26.30 -21.81
N ASP A 163 12.95 25.93 -22.96
CA ASP A 163 12.67 26.61 -24.22
C ASP A 163 11.24 26.29 -24.69
N ILE A 164 10.79 25.05 -24.49
CA ILE A 164 9.40 24.63 -24.76
C ILE A 164 8.43 25.40 -23.87
N LEU A 165 8.72 25.49 -22.57
CA LEU A 165 7.86 26.24 -21.63
C LEU A 165 7.82 27.73 -21.98
N ALA A 166 8.96 28.32 -22.35
CA ALA A 166 9.04 29.72 -22.75
C ALA A 166 8.24 30.01 -24.03
N ALA A 167 8.21 29.07 -24.98
CA ALA A 167 7.38 29.19 -26.19
C ALA A 167 5.88 29.22 -25.88
N GLU A 168 5.45 28.53 -24.82
CA GLU A 168 4.09 28.53 -24.28
C GLU A 168 3.83 29.68 -23.29
N GLY A 169 4.79 30.59 -23.10
CA GLY A 169 4.68 31.71 -22.16
C GLY A 169 4.76 31.32 -20.67
N VAL A 170 5.24 30.11 -20.36
CA VAL A 170 5.35 29.58 -18.99
C VAL A 170 6.78 29.69 -18.47
N GLU A 171 6.96 30.33 -17.32
CA GLU A 171 8.26 30.41 -16.66
C GLU A 171 8.55 29.14 -15.83
N TRP A 172 9.79 28.66 -15.90
CA TRP A 172 10.29 27.61 -14.99
C TRP A 172 10.63 28.17 -13.60
N GLY A 173 9.60 28.60 -12.88
CA GLY A 173 9.67 29.10 -11.49
C GLY A 173 9.37 28.03 -10.43
N ASP A 174 9.33 28.45 -9.16
CA ASP A 174 9.05 27.55 -8.03
C ASP A 174 7.63 26.98 -8.06
N ASP A 175 6.66 27.75 -8.54
CA ASP A 175 5.28 27.31 -8.76
C ASP A 175 5.22 26.15 -9.76
N MET A 176 5.91 26.25 -10.89
CA MET A 176 5.93 25.20 -11.91
C MET A 176 6.66 23.95 -11.42
N LYS A 177 7.75 24.12 -10.64
CA LYS A 177 8.42 22.99 -9.98
C LYS A 177 7.47 22.27 -9.03
N LEU A 178 6.76 23.00 -8.17
CA LEU A 178 5.82 22.40 -7.23
C LEU A 178 4.68 21.69 -7.97
N LEU A 179 4.07 22.32 -8.98
CA LEU A 179 3.03 21.70 -9.82
C LEU A 179 3.53 20.40 -10.46
N SER A 180 4.75 20.39 -11.01
CA SER A 180 5.32 19.19 -11.63
C SER A 180 5.48 18.00 -10.67
N LEU A 181 5.56 18.25 -9.36
CA LEU A 181 5.67 17.20 -8.33
C LEU A 181 4.31 16.73 -7.78
N ILE A 182 3.30 17.60 -7.76
CA ILE A 182 2.04 17.34 -7.04
C ILE A 182 0.87 16.96 -7.96
N VAL A 183 0.91 17.38 -9.23
CA VAL A 183 -0.19 17.13 -10.17
C VAL A 183 -0.31 15.63 -10.44
N PRO A 184 -1.51 15.02 -10.27
CA PRO A 184 -1.69 13.60 -10.47
C PRO A 184 -1.41 13.21 -11.93
N PRO A 185 -0.85 12.01 -12.19
CA PRO A 185 -0.67 11.52 -13.55
C PRO A 185 -1.99 11.36 -14.32
N ASP A 186 -3.09 11.09 -13.60
CA ASP A 186 -4.45 10.98 -14.14
C ASP A 186 -5.03 12.36 -14.56
N ALA A 187 -4.44 13.46 -14.07
CA ALA A 187 -4.77 14.84 -14.44
C ALA A 187 -3.72 15.46 -15.39
N GLY A 188 -2.85 14.65 -16.00
CA GLY A 188 -1.82 15.11 -16.93
C GLY A 188 -0.46 15.42 -16.30
N GLY A 189 -0.28 15.17 -15.00
CA GLY A 189 0.99 15.37 -14.30
C GLY A 189 1.99 14.22 -14.47
N PHE A 190 3.07 14.29 -13.71
CA PHE A 190 4.09 13.25 -13.67
C PHE A 190 3.76 12.17 -12.62
N PRO A 191 4.23 10.92 -12.80
CA PRO A 191 3.99 9.81 -11.88
C PRO A 191 4.89 9.91 -10.64
N VAL A 192 4.82 11.04 -9.93
CA VAL A 192 5.51 11.30 -8.68
C VAL A 192 4.67 10.76 -7.53
N VAL A 193 5.24 9.95 -6.63
CA VAL A 193 4.46 9.32 -5.54
C VAL A 193 4.08 10.34 -4.45
N PRO A 194 2.80 10.50 -4.08
CA PRO A 194 2.40 11.39 -3.00
C PRO A 194 2.68 10.73 -1.65
N PHE A 195 2.95 11.53 -0.61
CA PHE A 195 3.32 11.02 0.72
C PHE A 195 2.31 10.02 1.31
N PRO A 196 0.98 10.23 1.25
CA PRO A 196 -0.01 9.26 1.70
C PRO A 196 0.11 7.85 1.08
N ALA A 197 0.62 7.75 -0.16
CA ALA A 197 0.80 6.47 -0.84
C ALA A 197 2.03 5.67 -0.35
N LEU A 198 2.88 6.29 0.49
CA LEU A 198 4.00 5.65 1.17
C LEU A 198 3.59 5.04 2.50
N LEU A 199 2.59 5.60 3.19
CA LEU A 199 2.08 5.10 4.47
C LEU A 199 1.41 3.74 4.32
N TYR A 200 0.47 3.59 3.40
CA TYR A 200 -0.06 2.27 3.04
C TYR A 200 -0.21 2.12 1.52
N ARG A 201 -0.13 0.88 1.06
CA ARG A 201 -0.12 0.55 -0.36
C ARG A 201 -1.42 -0.13 -0.75
N GLY A 202 -1.78 0.03 -2.03
CA GLY A 202 -2.93 -0.65 -2.60
C GLY A 202 -4.26 0.00 -2.25
N HIS A 203 -4.28 1.34 -2.13
CA HIS A 203 -5.54 2.08 -2.23
C HIS A 203 -6.10 1.92 -3.65
N PRO A 204 -7.37 1.55 -3.83
CA PRO A 204 -7.97 1.35 -5.15
C PRO A 204 -8.09 2.63 -5.97
N ASP A 205 -8.27 3.80 -5.32
CA ASP A 205 -8.49 5.08 -5.99
C ASP A 205 -7.23 5.96 -5.92
N THR A 206 -6.32 5.80 -6.88
CA THR A 206 -5.07 6.59 -6.93
C THR A 206 -5.32 8.08 -6.94
N TYR A 207 -6.28 8.55 -7.75
CA TYR A 207 -6.61 9.97 -7.86
C TYR A 207 -7.03 10.57 -6.52
N MET A 208 -7.81 9.85 -5.71
CA MET A 208 -8.16 10.28 -4.35
C MET A 208 -6.91 10.51 -3.48
N THR A 209 -5.94 9.60 -3.54
CA THR A 209 -4.70 9.72 -2.75
C THR A 209 -3.93 11.00 -3.12
N TYR A 210 -3.82 11.32 -4.42
CA TYR A 210 -3.20 12.56 -4.86
C TYR A 210 -4.02 13.79 -4.45
N PHE A 211 -5.34 13.75 -4.65
CA PHE A 211 -6.23 14.87 -4.35
C PHE A 211 -6.12 15.28 -2.88
N ILE A 212 -6.10 14.31 -1.95
CA ILE A 212 -5.94 14.57 -0.52
C ILE A 212 -4.57 15.16 -0.19
N TRP A 213 -3.53 14.68 -0.86
CA TRP A 213 -2.19 15.23 -0.68
C TRP A 213 -2.11 16.69 -1.14
N ILE A 214 -2.68 17.02 -2.30
CA ILE A 214 -2.76 18.39 -2.80
C ILE A 214 -3.61 19.25 -1.86
N LYS A 215 -4.74 18.73 -1.34
CA LYS A 215 -5.56 19.40 -0.33
C LYS A 215 -4.78 19.72 0.94
N HIS A 216 -3.89 18.83 1.38
CA HIS A 216 -3.01 19.10 2.52
C HIS A 216 -1.98 20.18 2.17
N LEU A 217 -1.33 20.09 1.01
CA LEU A 217 -0.35 21.08 0.55
C LEU A 217 -0.99 22.46 0.32
N ALA A 218 -2.26 22.53 -0.08
CA ALA A 218 -2.98 23.78 -0.30
C ALA A 218 -3.18 24.61 0.98
N LYS A 219 -3.02 24.01 2.17
CA LYS A 219 -2.99 24.75 3.45
C LYS A 219 -1.75 25.63 3.58
N THR A 220 -0.64 25.24 2.95
CA THR A 220 0.67 25.90 3.07
C THR A 220 1.06 26.63 1.79
N PHE A 221 0.78 26.04 0.62
CA PHE A 221 1.23 26.53 -0.68
C PHE A 221 0.07 27.12 -1.50
N PRO A 222 0.08 28.45 -1.79
CA PRO A 222 -0.99 29.11 -2.54
C PRO A 222 -1.21 28.52 -3.94
N ILE A 223 -0.15 28.11 -4.64
CA ILE A 223 -0.26 27.51 -5.98
C ILE A 223 -1.02 26.18 -5.96
N ALA A 224 -0.88 25.37 -4.90
CA ALA A 224 -1.65 24.15 -4.74
C ALA A 224 -3.15 24.46 -4.52
N LYS A 225 -3.47 25.52 -3.78
CA LYS A 225 -4.86 26.01 -3.62
C LYS A 225 -5.44 26.45 -4.98
N ARG A 226 -4.68 27.23 -5.76
CA ARG A 226 -5.09 27.65 -7.11
C ARG A 226 -5.31 26.46 -8.05
N PHE A 227 -4.42 25.47 -8.03
CA PHE A 227 -4.57 24.26 -8.84
C PHE A 227 -5.83 23.47 -8.47
N LEU A 228 -6.14 23.34 -7.17
CA LEU A 228 -7.41 22.70 -6.76
C LEU A 228 -8.62 23.46 -7.29
N GLY A 229 -8.63 24.80 -7.17
CA GLY A 229 -9.70 25.63 -7.74
C GLY A 229 -9.84 25.42 -9.25
N TYR A 230 -8.72 25.41 -9.97
CA TYR A 230 -8.68 25.16 -11.41
C TYR A 230 -9.26 23.80 -11.80
N VAL A 231 -8.84 22.72 -11.13
CA VAL A 231 -9.37 21.36 -11.39
C VAL A 231 -10.86 21.27 -11.10
N CYS A 232 -11.34 22.01 -10.09
CA CYS A 232 -12.76 22.05 -9.75
C CYS A 232 -13.58 22.79 -10.81
N ILE A 233 -13.05 23.83 -11.46
CA ILE A 233 -13.75 24.66 -12.45
C ILE A 233 -13.69 24.06 -13.86
N LEU A 234 -12.50 23.65 -14.31
CA LEU A 234 -12.26 23.19 -15.69
C LEU A 234 -13.19 22.06 -16.14
N ARG A 235 -13.61 21.22 -15.21
CA ARG A 235 -14.45 20.07 -15.53
C ARG A 235 -15.93 20.34 -15.37
N GLN A 236 -16.35 21.54 -14.94
CA GLN A 236 -17.77 21.89 -14.78
C GLN A 236 -18.43 22.44 -16.05
N SER A 237 -17.66 22.86 -17.06
CA SER A 237 -18.20 23.54 -18.23
C SER A 237 -17.62 23.00 -19.53
N SER A 238 -18.41 23.00 -20.60
CA SER A 238 -17.99 22.89 -22.01
C SER A 238 -17.07 24.04 -22.47
N CYS A 239 -16.57 24.86 -21.54
CA CYS A 239 -15.72 26.00 -21.78
C CYS A 239 -14.29 25.60 -21.39
N ILE A 240 -13.48 25.27 -22.39
CA ILE A 240 -12.04 25.42 -22.29
C ILE A 240 -11.82 26.90 -21.98
N VAL A 241 -11.57 27.23 -20.72
CA VAL A 241 -11.11 28.58 -20.38
C VAL A 241 -9.73 28.70 -21.00
N ASN A 242 -9.62 29.47 -22.07
CA ASN A 242 -8.37 29.72 -22.81
C ASN A 242 -7.32 30.49 -21.98
N GLU A 243 -7.57 30.71 -20.69
CA GLU A 243 -6.65 31.33 -19.75
C GLU A 243 -6.58 30.52 -18.45
N PRO A 244 -5.51 29.72 -18.24
CA PRO A 244 -5.44 28.81 -17.10
C PRO A 244 -5.21 29.50 -15.74
N PHE A 245 -5.12 30.84 -15.70
CA PHE A 245 -4.73 31.59 -14.50
C PHE A 245 -5.37 32.99 -14.40
N THR A 246 -6.69 33.13 -14.64
CA THR A 246 -7.35 34.42 -14.40
C THR A 246 -7.25 34.80 -12.92
N ASN A 247 -6.65 35.95 -12.64
CA ASN A 247 -6.38 36.52 -11.30
C ASN A 247 -7.63 36.91 -10.49
N ASN A 248 -8.82 36.38 -10.79
CA ASN A 248 -10.05 36.76 -10.08
C ASN A 248 -10.38 35.75 -8.97
N PRO A 249 -10.00 36.00 -7.70
CA PRO A 249 -10.15 35.06 -6.58
C PRO A 249 -11.61 34.68 -6.27
N ASP A 250 -12.55 35.59 -6.52
CA ASP A 250 -13.92 35.47 -6.02
C ASP A 250 -14.73 34.32 -6.68
N THR A 251 -14.33 33.84 -7.86
CA THR A 251 -15.06 32.80 -8.60
C THR A 251 -14.77 31.37 -8.13
N TRP A 252 -13.58 31.12 -7.57
CA TRP A 252 -13.16 29.78 -7.12
C TRP A 252 -13.21 29.57 -5.61
N GLU A 253 -13.23 30.65 -4.81
CA GLU A 253 -13.22 30.53 -3.34
C GLU A 253 -14.49 29.87 -2.78
N HIS A 254 -15.67 30.23 -3.30
CA HIS A 254 -16.93 29.61 -2.89
C HIS A 254 -17.05 28.12 -3.25
N GLU A 255 -16.50 27.72 -4.41
CA GLU A 255 -16.45 26.31 -4.78
C GLU A 255 -15.46 25.54 -3.92
N LEU A 256 -14.28 26.12 -3.67
CA LEU A 256 -13.26 25.55 -2.79
C LEU A 256 -13.78 25.34 -1.37
N ASP A 257 -14.65 26.19 -0.84
CA ASP A 257 -15.27 25.99 0.49
C ASP A 257 -16.23 24.79 0.55
N THR A 258 -16.90 24.48 -0.55
CA THR A 258 -17.77 23.29 -0.65
C THR A 258 -16.93 22.02 -0.81
N PHE A 259 -15.85 22.09 -1.58
CA PHE A 259 -14.93 20.98 -1.83
C PHE A 259 -13.91 20.75 -0.69
N ALA A 260 -13.65 21.77 0.13
CA ALA A 260 -12.82 21.69 1.33
C ALA A 260 -13.45 20.79 2.39
N LYS A 261 -14.78 20.63 2.40
CA LYS A 261 -15.50 19.82 3.40
C LYS A 261 -15.28 18.31 3.25
N CYS A 262 -15.29 17.77 2.03
CA CYS A 262 -15.13 16.33 1.81
C CYS A 262 -14.53 16.00 0.44
N SER A 263 -13.31 15.46 0.42
CA SER A 263 -12.61 15.13 -0.83
C SER A 263 -13.32 14.03 -1.64
N TYR A 264 -14.02 13.10 -0.97
CA TYR A 264 -14.83 12.08 -1.63
C TYR A 264 -15.89 12.68 -2.56
N THR A 265 -16.66 13.63 -2.04
CA THR A 265 -17.71 14.29 -2.83
C THR A 265 -17.13 15.14 -3.95
N ALA A 266 -15.99 15.80 -3.70
CA ALA A 266 -15.27 16.59 -4.70
C ALA A 266 -14.83 15.73 -5.88
N VAL A 267 -14.12 14.64 -5.61
CA VAL A 267 -13.63 13.72 -6.64
C VAL A 267 -14.79 13.07 -7.40
N LYS A 268 -15.89 12.73 -6.72
CA LYS A 268 -17.08 12.19 -7.39
C LYS A 268 -17.66 13.21 -8.39
N LYS A 269 -17.86 14.47 -7.97
CA LYS A 269 -18.35 15.54 -8.86
C LYS A 269 -17.38 15.80 -10.04
N ILE A 270 -16.07 15.82 -9.78
CA ILE A 270 -15.04 15.98 -10.83
C ILE A 270 -15.13 14.84 -11.86
N ARG A 271 -15.36 13.60 -11.42
CA ARG A 271 -15.53 12.45 -12.33
C ARG A 271 -16.82 12.53 -13.12
N ASP A 272 -17.94 12.81 -12.44
CA ASP A 272 -19.25 12.86 -13.07
C ASP A 272 -19.26 13.89 -14.20
N ASN A 273 -18.68 15.06 -13.95
CA ASN A 273 -18.59 16.09 -14.97
C ASN A 273 -17.56 15.76 -16.06
N SER A 274 -16.41 15.18 -15.70
CA SER A 274 -15.40 14.75 -16.68
C SER A 274 -15.92 13.75 -17.70
N TRP A 275 -16.76 12.82 -17.26
CA TRP A 275 -17.30 11.76 -18.11
C TRP A 275 -18.66 12.14 -18.72
N GLY A 276 -19.24 13.28 -18.33
CA GLY A 276 -20.59 13.70 -18.73
C GLY A 276 -21.70 12.78 -18.23
N ARG A 277 -21.41 11.90 -17.25
CA ARG A 277 -22.35 10.91 -16.70
C ARG A 277 -21.96 10.55 -15.28
N LYS A 278 -22.94 10.11 -14.49
CA LYS A 278 -22.70 9.66 -13.11
C LYS A 278 -21.84 8.40 -13.11
N VAL A 279 -20.70 8.47 -12.43
CA VAL A 279 -19.76 7.36 -12.27
C VAL A 279 -19.85 6.81 -10.86
N GLU A 280 -20.12 5.51 -10.74
CA GLU A 280 -20.21 4.82 -9.45
C GLU A 280 -19.11 3.75 -9.31
N GLY A 281 -18.79 3.40 -8.06
CA GLY A 281 -17.87 2.30 -7.76
C GLY A 281 -16.37 2.60 -7.79
N VAL A 282 -15.95 3.64 -8.50
CA VAL A 282 -14.51 3.98 -8.61
C VAL A 282 -14.04 4.86 -7.46
N ALA A 283 -14.88 5.78 -6.99
CA ALA A 283 -14.54 6.68 -5.89
C ALA A 283 -14.47 5.92 -4.57
N VAL A 284 -13.31 5.96 -3.93
CA VAL A 284 -13.10 5.37 -2.60
C VAL A 284 -12.48 6.42 -1.68
N PRO A 285 -13.13 6.77 -0.55
CA PRO A 285 -12.57 7.71 0.41
C PRO A 285 -11.27 7.16 0.99
N HIS A 286 -10.33 8.06 1.30
CA HIS A 286 -9.03 7.67 1.83
C HIS A 286 -9.03 7.67 3.35
N PRO A 287 -8.34 6.72 4.01
CA PRO A 287 -8.28 6.62 5.47
C PRO A 287 -7.90 7.91 6.19
N ILE A 288 -6.94 8.67 5.66
CA ILE A 288 -6.44 9.93 6.26
C ILE A 288 -7.56 10.96 6.51
N GLU A 289 -8.56 11.05 5.63
CA GLU A 289 -9.70 11.97 5.85
C GLU A 289 -10.85 11.29 6.61
N GLN A 290 -10.88 9.95 6.66
CA GLN A 290 -11.91 9.19 7.36
C GLN A 290 -11.64 9.05 8.86
N THR A 291 -10.38 9.13 9.28
CA THR A 291 -9.97 8.90 10.66
C THR A 291 -9.15 10.06 11.17
N GLN A 292 -9.47 10.55 12.37
CA GLN A 292 -8.62 11.48 13.10
C GLN A 292 -7.79 10.72 14.13
N LEU A 293 -6.50 11.02 14.21
CA LEU A 293 -5.62 10.44 15.22
C LEU A 293 -5.82 11.17 16.57
N CYS A 294 -6.04 10.41 17.64
CA CYS A 294 -6.10 10.92 19.01
C CYS A 294 -5.23 10.02 19.89
N ILE A 295 -4.28 10.63 20.61
CA ILE A 295 -3.35 9.94 21.51
C ILE A 295 -3.90 10.07 22.93
N LEU A 296 -4.18 8.96 23.58
CA LEU A 296 -4.70 8.94 24.95
C LEU A 296 -3.55 9.09 25.94
N GLY A 297 -3.58 10.14 26.78
CA GLY A 297 -2.60 10.39 27.84
C GLY A 297 -1.80 11.69 27.69
N GLU A 298 -1.81 12.31 26.51
CA GLU A 298 -1.39 13.71 26.31
C GLU A 298 -2.63 14.61 26.37
N SER A 299 -2.48 15.82 26.91
CA SER A 299 -3.55 16.76 27.33
C SER A 299 -4.52 17.24 26.23
N ALA A 300 -4.40 16.77 24.98
CA ALA A 300 -5.12 17.28 23.83
C ALA A 300 -6.45 16.54 23.52
N CYS A 301 -6.72 15.38 24.12
CA CYS A 301 -7.90 14.58 23.78
C CYS A 301 -8.63 14.10 25.04
N SER A 302 -9.83 14.66 25.28
CA SER A 302 -10.70 14.18 26.35
C SER A 302 -11.45 12.94 25.85
N PHE A 303 -11.32 11.80 26.55
CA PHE A 303 -12.06 10.57 26.21
C PHE A 303 -13.59 10.78 26.20
N SER A 304 -14.08 11.86 26.82
CA SER A 304 -15.47 12.32 26.77
C SER A 304 -15.97 12.67 25.37
N ASP A 305 -15.14 13.29 24.51
CA ASP A 305 -15.52 13.65 23.14
C ASP A 305 -15.60 12.42 22.21
N CYS A 306 -14.85 11.36 22.54
CA CYS A 306 -14.84 10.09 21.80
C CYS A 306 -16.03 9.15 22.10
N LYS A 307 -16.88 9.45 23.09
CA LYS A 307 -18.00 8.53 23.44
C LYS A 307 -19.10 8.47 22.38
N CYS A 308 -19.26 9.53 21.59
CA CYS A 308 -20.35 9.67 20.64
C CYS A 308 -19.96 9.31 19.19
N THR A 309 -18.68 9.11 18.90
CA THR A 309 -18.19 8.78 17.56
C THR A 309 -17.62 7.36 17.53
N PRO A 310 -17.93 6.57 16.49
CA PRO A 310 -17.36 5.24 16.35
C PRO A 310 -15.86 5.33 16.05
N TYR A 311 -15.03 4.67 16.85
CA TYR A 311 -13.57 4.79 16.82
C TYR A 311 -12.86 3.46 16.55
N ILE A 312 -11.61 3.56 16.08
CA ILE A 312 -10.65 2.46 16.02
C ILE A 312 -9.76 2.58 17.25
N LEU A 313 -9.73 1.53 18.08
CA LEU A 313 -8.87 1.51 19.25
C LEU A 313 -7.53 0.85 18.90
N CYS A 314 -6.44 1.62 18.98
CA CYS A 314 -5.08 1.12 18.85
C CYS A 314 -4.46 1.01 20.24
N VAL A 315 -4.28 -0.21 20.74
CA VAL A 315 -3.62 -0.46 22.02
C VAL A 315 -2.20 -0.92 21.75
N LYS A 316 -1.24 -0.09 22.14
CA LYS A 316 0.17 -0.46 22.16
C LYS A 316 0.46 -1.22 23.46
N HIS A 317 0.85 -2.48 23.34
CA HIS A 317 1.29 -3.28 24.48
C HIS A 317 2.75 -2.93 24.77
N SER A 318 2.97 -2.07 25.75
CA SER A 318 4.32 -1.66 26.15
C SER A 318 5.00 -2.77 26.94
N VAL A 319 6.23 -3.10 26.54
CA VAL A 319 7.21 -3.74 27.42
C VAL A 319 8.13 -2.62 27.92
N ALA A 320 7.91 -2.20 29.17
CA ALA A 320 8.65 -1.19 29.92
C ALA A 320 8.71 0.24 29.32
N LYS A 321 8.28 1.23 30.11
CA LYS A 321 8.52 2.66 29.84
C LYS A 321 10.03 2.90 29.69
N GLY A 322 10.47 3.52 28.59
CA GLY A 322 11.82 4.06 28.45
C GLY A 322 12.77 3.35 27.46
N THR A 323 12.30 2.42 26.62
CA THR A 323 13.11 1.94 25.49
C THR A 323 12.39 2.16 24.16
N ASP A 324 12.60 3.31 23.54
CA ASP A 324 12.03 3.70 22.23
C ASP A 324 12.65 2.92 21.04
N ARG A 325 13.04 1.67 21.25
CA ARG A 325 13.60 0.77 20.23
C ARG A 325 12.67 -0.41 19.91
N GLU A 326 11.40 -0.30 20.27
CA GLU A 326 10.42 -1.39 20.07
C GLU A 326 10.24 -1.74 18.59
N PHE A 327 10.36 -0.77 17.67
CA PHE A 327 10.34 -1.03 16.22
C PHE A 327 11.54 -1.86 15.71
N LEU A 328 12.60 -2.02 16.52
CA LEU A 328 13.75 -2.88 16.21
C LEU A 328 13.57 -4.31 16.75
N LYS A 329 12.58 -4.56 17.60
CA LYS A 329 12.36 -5.85 18.26
C LYS A 329 11.04 -6.47 17.84
N ARG A 330 10.97 -7.80 17.89
CA ARG A 330 9.72 -8.53 17.71
C ARG A 330 8.83 -8.35 18.94
N GLY A 331 7.55 -8.08 18.71
CA GLY A 331 6.53 -8.02 19.75
C GLY A 331 5.84 -9.35 19.99
N THR A 332 4.92 -9.36 20.95
CA THR A 332 4.18 -10.54 21.40
C THR A 332 3.08 -10.98 20.42
N PHE A 333 2.54 -10.05 19.63
CA PHE A 333 1.43 -10.30 18.72
C PHE A 333 1.89 -10.64 17.31
N ARG A 334 0.97 -11.23 16.54
CA ARG A 334 1.16 -11.45 15.10
C ARG A 334 0.91 -10.14 14.37
N HIS A 335 1.80 -9.80 13.44
CA HIS A 335 1.64 -8.63 12.59
C HIS A 335 0.45 -8.79 11.62
N TYR A 336 -0.22 -7.67 11.32
CA TYR A 336 -1.23 -7.61 10.27
C TYR A 336 -0.58 -7.15 8.94
N LEU A 337 -0.62 -8.00 7.91
CA LEU A 337 -0.04 -7.71 6.57
C LEU A 337 -1.05 -7.13 5.58
N GLY A 338 -2.29 -6.90 6.00
CA GLY A 338 -3.39 -6.71 5.07
C GLY A 338 -3.81 -8.01 4.37
N SER A 339 -4.84 -7.91 3.53
CA SER A 339 -5.31 -9.05 2.75
C SER A 339 -5.84 -8.61 1.40
N LYS A 340 -5.89 -9.53 0.44
CA LYS A 340 -6.59 -9.30 -0.82
C LYS A 340 -8.08 -9.45 -0.56
N THR A 341 -8.85 -8.40 -0.87
CA THR A 341 -10.31 -8.48 -0.80
C THR A 341 -10.78 -9.44 -1.89
N THR A 342 -11.43 -10.52 -1.46
CA THR A 342 -11.99 -11.54 -2.36
C THR A 342 -13.50 -11.39 -2.42
N GLU A 343 -14.09 -11.74 -3.58
CA GLU A 343 -15.54 -11.77 -3.75
C GLU A 343 -16.18 -12.73 -2.74
N LYS A 344 -17.30 -12.31 -2.13
CA LYS A 344 -18.12 -13.21 -1.32
C LYS A 344 -19.00 -14.03 -2.27
N ARG A 345 -18.63 -15.29 -2.46
CA ARG A 345 -19.28 -16.22 -3.40
C ARG A 345 -19.52 -17.57 -2.75
N SER A 346 -20.49 -18.31 -3.25
CA SER A 346 -20.61 -19.73 -2.92
C SER A 346 -19.38 -20.47 -3.45
N GLY A 347 -18.99 -21.56 -2.78
CA GLY A 347 -17.92 -22.42 -3.28
C GLY A 347 -18.31 -23.02 -4.64
N ALA A 348 -17.36 -23.11 -5.57
CA ALA A 348 -17.57 -23.84 -6.81
C ALA A 348 -17.97 -25.28 -6.50
N VAL A 349 -19.16 -25.70 -6.95
CA VAL A 349 -19.70 -27.03 -6.72
C VAL A 349 -18.90 -28.06 -7.51
N LEU A 350 -18.52 -27.70 -8.74
CA LEU A 350 -17.65 -28.50 -9.60
C LEU A 350 -16.25 -27.90 -9.65
N LYS A 351 -15.26 -28.61 -9.12
CA LYS A 351 -13.84 -28.25 -9.22
C LYS A 351 -13.25 -28.86 -10.48
N TYR A 352 -13.12 -28.06 -11.54
CA TYR A 352 -12.50 -28.50 -12.79
C TYR A 352 -10.98 -28.28 -12.73
N PRO A 353 -10.16 -29.33 -12.95
CA PRO A 353 -8.70 -29.26 -12.73
C PRO A 353 -7.95 -28.49 -13.84
N LYS A 354 -8.53 -28.36 -15.05
CA LYS A 354 -7.91 -27.63 -16.16
C LYS A 354 -8.39 -26.19 -16.21
N THR A 355 -7.51 -25.24 -15.92
CA THR A 355 -7.80 -23.81 -15.96
C THR A 355 -7.29 -23.17 -17.24
N GLU A 356 -7.94 -23.46 -18.36
CA GLU A 356 -7.66 -22.77 -19.62
C GLU A 356 -8.12 -21.30 -19.56
N ARG A 357 -7.40 -20.41 -20.24
CA ARG A 357 -7.68 -18.95 -20.18
C ARG A 357 -9.08 -18.60 -20.66
N ALA A 358 -9.58 -19.28 -21.70
CA ALA A 358 -10.90 -19.05 -22.24
C ALA A 358 -12.00 -19.42 -21.22
N LEU A 359 -11.87 -20.56 -20.54
CA LEU A 359 -12.79 -20.99 -19.49
C LEU A 359 -12.78 -20.04 -18.29
N LEU A 360 -11.60 -19.59 -17.85
CA LEU A 360 -11.49 -18.60 -16.76
C LEU A 360 -12.15 -17.26 -17.13
N ALA A 361 -12.00 -16.81 -18.37
CA ALA A 361 -12.64 -15.60 -18.88
C ALA A 361 -14.17 -15.76 -18.94
N ALA A 362 -14.66 -16.89 -19.43
CA ALA A 362 -16.09 -17.21 -19.47
C ALA A 362 -16.70 -17.25 -18.05
N GLN A 363 -16.02 -17.89 -17.10
CA GLN A 363 -16.42 -17.88 -15.68
C GLN A 363 -16.44 -16.47 -15.10
N GLN A 364 -15.47 -15.61 -15.43
CA GLN A 364 -15.44 -14.23 -14.96
C GLN A 364 -16.58 -13.40 -15.55
N LEU A 365 -16.79 -13.47 -16.87
CA LEU A 365 -17.89 -12.80 -17.55
C LEU A 365 -19.25 -13.21 -16.98
N ARG A 366 -19.41 -14.50 -16.65
CA ARG A 366 -20.62 -14.98 -16.01
C ARG A 366 -20.85 -14.34 -14.63
N ARG A 367 -19.79 -14.26 -13.80
CA ARG A 367 -19.85 -13.56 -12.50
C ARG A 367 -20.26 -12.09 -12.66
N VAL A 368 -19.79 -11.44 -13.73
CA VAL A 368 -20.16 -10.04 -14.03
C VAL A 368 -21.63 -9.94 -14.40
N ALA A 369 -22.15 -10.86 -15.20
CA ALA A 369 -23.57 -10.88 -15.58
C ALA A 369 -24.46 -11.00 -14.34
N ASP A 370 -24.15 -11.92 -13.41
CA ASP A 370 -24.94 -12.09 -12.18
C ASP A 370 -24.92 -10.84 -11.27
N TRP A 371 -23.97 -9.92 -11.47
CA TRP A 371 -23.86 -8.67 -10.70
C TRP A 371 -24.54 -7.47 -11.36
N MET A 372 -24.40 -7.35 -12.67
CA MET A 372 -24.80 -6.15 -13.42
C MET A 372 -26.18 -6.30 -14.07
N THR A 373 -26.69 -7.53 -14.15
CA THR A 373 -27.95 -7.85 -14.82
C THR A 373 -28.96 -8.39 -13.82
N ASN A 374 -30.21 -7.99 -13.95
CA ASN A 374 -31.29 -8.61 -13.19
C ASN A 374 -31.77 -9.86 -13.96
N PRO A 375 -31.68 -11.08 -13.38
CA PRO A 375 -32.13 -12.29 -14.08
C PRO A 375 -33.61 -12.24 -14.50
N ASP A 376 -34.43 -11.43 -13.83
CA ASP A 376 -35.87 -11.32 -14.10
C ASP A 376 -36.20 -10.26 -15.17
N ASP A 377 -35.24 -9.44 -15.60
CA ASP A 377 -35.45 -8.41 -16.62
C ASP A 377 -35.10 -8.92 -18.03
N LEU A 378 -36.12 -9.35 -18.77
CA LEU A 378 -36.01 -9.84 -20.14
C LEU A 378 -35.60 -8.75 -21.17
N THR A 379 -35.60 -7.48 -20.78
CA THR A 379 -35.16 -6.37 -21.65
C THR A 379 -33.67 -6.08 -21.53
N ASP A 380 -32.95 -6.80 -20.66
CA ASP A 380 -31.54 -6.59 -20.43
C ASP A 380 -30.68 -7.10 -21.60
N THR A 381 -30.42 -6.17 -22.54
CA THR A 381 -29.53 -6.38 -23.68
C THR A 381 -28.08 -6.70 -23.27
N LEU A 382 -27.64 -6.29 -22.07
CA LEU A 382 -26.28 -6.54 -21.60
C LEU A 382 -26.07 -8.03 -21.30
N ARG A 383 -27.07 -8.70 -20.73
CA ARG A 383 -26.99 -10.14 -20.46
C ARG A 383 -26.84 -10.95 -21.74
N SER A 384 -27.71 -10.67 -22.71
CA SER A 384 -27.69 -11.33 -24.04
C SER A 384 -26.35 -11.10 -24.75
N TYR A 385 -25.78 -9.90 -24.62
CA TYR A 385 -24.45 -9.58 -25.14
C TYR A 385 -23.35 -10.39 -24.44
N ILE A 386 -23.33 -10.45 -23.11
CA ILE A 386 -22.33 -11.22 -22.35
C ILE A 386 -22.40 -12.71 -22.72
N GLU A 387 -23.59 -13.28 -22.84
CA GLU A 387 -23.79 -14.68 -23.24
C GLU A 387 -23.27 -14.94 -24.66
N SER A 388 -23.52 -14.02 -25.60
CA SER A 388 -22.98 -14.09 -26.96
C SER A 388 -21.44 -14.05 -26.98
N VAL A 389 -20.82 -13.22 -26.13
CA VAL A 389 -19.36 -13.15 -26.00
C VAL A 389 -18.79 -14.46 -25.43
N ILE A 390 -19.45 -15.06 -24.45
CA ILE A 390 -19.05 -16.36 -23.89
C ILE A 390 -19.10 -17.45 -24.97
N LEU A 391 -20.21 -17.54 -25.71
CA LEU A 391 -20.39 -18.50 -26.80
C LEU A 391 -19.35 -18.31 -27.93
N SER A 392 -18.94 -17.07 -28.21
CA SER A 392 -17.89 -16.83 -29.22
C SER A 392 -16.50 -17.36 -28.84
N ARG A 393 -16.27 -17.67 -27.55
CA ARG A 393 -14.97 -18.09 -27.02
C ARG A 393 -14.94 -19.51 -26.46
N THR A 394 -16.10 -20.05 -26.09
CA THR A 394 -16.22 -21.38 -25.47
C THR A 394 -17.56 -22.01 -25.79
N ASP A 395 -17.57 -23.32 -26.06
CA ASP A 395 -18.79 -24.12 -26.21
C ASP A 395 -19.39 -24.57 -24.85
N ALA A 396 -19.00 -23.90 -23.77
CA ALA A 396 -19.41 -24.28 -22.41
C ALA A 396 -20.88 -23.94 -22.17
N SER A 397 -21.65 -24.93 -21.69
CA SER A 397 -23.06 -24.71 -21.36
C SER A 397 -23.22 -23.76 -20.16
N GLU A 398 -24.34 -23.02 -20.12
CA GLU A 398 -24.65 -22.08 -19.04
C GLU A 398 -24.63 -22.75 -17.66
N ASN A 399 -25.23 -23.94 -17.56
CA ASN A 399 -25.31 -24.69 -16.30
C ASN A 399 -23.92 -25.13 -15.82
N PHE A 400 -23.04 -25.51 -16.74
CA PHE A 400 -21.66 -25.83 -16.40
C PHE A 400 -20.91 -24.61 -15.86
N LEU A 401 -21.10 -23.43 -16.47
CA LEU A 401 -20.48 -22.19 -16.00
C LEU A 401 -21.02 -21.76 -14.63
N LYS A 402 -22.32 -21.90 -14.36
CA LYS A 402 -22.90 -21.64 -13.03
C LYS A 402 -22.26 -22.51 -11.95
N LEU A 403 -22.19 -23.82 -12.19
CA LEU A 403 -21.66 -24.79 -11.23
C LEU A 403 -20.15 -24.64 -10.97
N THR A 404 -19.40 -24.13 -11.95
CA THR A 404 -17.95 -23.94 -11.86
C THR A 404 -17.55 -22.54 -11.38
N ALA A 405 -18.32 -21.49 -11.72
CA ALA A 405 -18.03 -20.11 -11.31
C ALA A 405 -18.50 -19.80 -9.87
N GLY A 406 -19.55 -20.49 -9.41
CA GLY A 406 -20.26 -20.20 -8.16
C GLY A 406 -21.22 -19.02 -8.31
N GLU A 407 -22.15 -18.88 -7.37
CA GLU A 407 -23.11 -17.79 -7.34
C GLU A 407 -22.64 -16.69 -6.39
N ASN A 408 -22.84 -15.44 -6.81
CA ASN A 408 -22.55 -14.30 -5.99
C ASN A 408 -23.80 -13.87 -5.21
N TYR A 409 -23.67 -13.71 -3.88
CA TYR A 409 -24.75 -13.26 -3.00
C TYR A 409 -24.46 -11.89 -2.35
N ALA A 410 -23.46 -11.17 -2.84
CA ALA A 410 -23.05 -9.89 -2.27
C ALA A 410 -23.94 -8.74 -2.76
N THR A 411 -24.52 -7.98 -1.82
CA THR A 411 -25.40 -6.82 -2.08
C THR A 411 -24.66 -5.52 -2.46
N SER A 412 -23.32 -5.48 -2.39
CA SER A 412 -22.53 -4.31 -2.81
C SER A 412 -21.40 -4.71 -3.76
N GLY A 413 -21.70 -4.67 -5.06
CA GLY A 413 -20.76 -5.12 -6.07
C GLY A 413 -19.59 -4.16 -6.32
N PHE A 414 -19.85 -2.86 -6.31
CA PHE A 414 -18.96 -1.88 -6.92
C PHE A 414 -17.53 -1.76 -6.36
N ARG A 415 -17.26 -2.23 -5.13
CA ARG A 415 -15.90 -2.19 -4.51
C ARG A 415 -15.19 -3.54 -4.41
N ARG A 416 -15.89 -4.63 -4.70
CA ARG A 416 -15.33 -5.99 -4.61
C ARG A 416 -15.23 -6.66 -5.97
N PHE A 417 -15.66 -5.97 -7.01
CA PHE A 417 -15.54 -6.42 -8.39
C PHE A 417 -14.05 -6.54 -8.74
N PRO A 418 -13.55 -7.74 -9.08
CA PRO A 418 -12.16 -7.97 -9.42
C PRO A 418 -11.91 -7.48 -10.83
N ASP A 419 -11.83 -6.16 -10.98
CA ASP A 419 -11.35 -5.57 -12.20
C ASP A 419 -9.83 -5.72 -12.32
N VAL A 420 -9.33 -5.64 -13.55
CA VAL A 420 -7.91 -5.79 -13.85
C VAL A 420 -7.10 -4.52 -13.56
N THR A 421 -7.78 -3.40 -13.27
CA THR A 421 -7.14 -2.06 -13.20
C THR A 421 -6.92 -1.58 -11.76
N SER A 422 -7.87 -1.80 -10.87
CA SER A 422 -7.85 -1.31 -9.51
C SER A 422 -7.19 -2.31 -8.56
N LYS A 423 -6.59 -1.77 -7.50
CA LYS A 423 -5.87 -2.55 -6.51
C LYS A 423 -6.83 -2.97 -5.41
N HIS A 424 -7.16 -4.26 -5.36
CA HIS A 424 -8.02 -4.87 -4.34
C HIS A 424 -7.25 -5.41 -3.12
N GLU A 425 -5.96 -5.12 -3.06
CA GLU A 425 -5.06 -5.65 -2.05
C GLU A 425 -4.33 -4.51 -1.37
N SER A 426 -4.70 -4.26 -0.11
CA SER A 426 -4.00 -3.29 0.72
C SER A 426 -2.88 -3.96 1.51
N ARG A 427 -1.70 -3.34 1.51
CA ARG A 427 -0.50 -3.83 2.20
C ARG A 427 0.17 -2.71 3.01
N PRO A 428 0.91 -3.04 4.08
CA PRO A 428 1.73 -2.07 4.81
C PRO A 428 2.68 -1.33 3.88
N GLY A 429 2.84 -0.03 4.11
CA GLY A 429 3.83 0.80 3.40
C GLY A 429 5.25 0.58 3.88
N MET A 430 5.42 0.26 5.16
CA MET A 430 6.68 0.20 5.91
C MET A 430 6.93 -1.20 6.50
N ILE A 431 8.03 -1.36 7.24
CA ILE A 431 8.37 -2.61 7.92
C ILE A 431 7.41 -2.89 9.09
N VAL A 432 6.85 -4.10 9.14
CA VAL A 432 5.79 -4.46 10.10
C VAL A 432 6.27 -4.85 11.50
N ASN A 433 7.43 -4.36 11.94
CA ASN A 433 7.97 -4.73 13.26
C ASN A 433 7.09 -4.19 14.39
N ILE A 434 6.68 -2.92 14.28
CA ILE A 434 5.84 -2.28 15.29
C ILE A 434 4.44 -2.93 15.38
N ASN A 435 3.95 -3.50 14.27
CA ASN A 435 2.65 -4.18 14.23
C ASN A 435 2.58 -5.38 15.19
N CYS A 436 3.72 -5.98 15.55
CA CYS A 436 3.76 -7.05 16.54
C CYS A 436 3.55 -6.57 17.98
N HIS A 437 3.59 -5.26 18.24
CA HIS A 437 3.41 -4.66 19.57
C HIS A 437 2.05 -3.97 19.73
N ILE A 438 1.24 -3.92 18.67
CA ILE A 438 0.00 -3.16 18.62
C ILE A 438 -1.17 -4.10 18.36
N ILE A 439 -2.24 -3.94 19.13
CA ILE A 439 -3.55 -4.51 18.85
C ILE A 439 -4.45 -3.41 18.32
N ILE A 440 -5.15 -3.68 17.22
CA ILE A 440 -6.24 -2.83 16.73
C ILE A 440 -7.57 -3.52 16.99
N SER A 441 -8.48 -2.85 17.68
CA SER A 441 -9.89 -3.24 17.81
C SER A 441 -10.78 -2.29 17.01
N SER A 442 -11.76 -2.89 16.32
CA SER A 442 -12.77 -2.21 15.52
C SER A 442 -14.19 -2.48 16.04
N ASP A 443 -14.32 -2.95 17.28
CA ASP A 443 -15.61 -3.44 17.82
C ASP A 443 -16.71 -2.37 17.82
N LYS A 444 -16.32 -1.09 17.95
CA LYS A 444 -17.26 0.05 17.90
C LYS A 444 -17.64 0.49 16.49
N LEU A 445 -16.99 -0.05 15.45
CA LEU A 445 -17.34 0.18 14.05
C LEU A 445 -18.41 -0.78 13.53
N GLY A 446 -18.98 -1.63 14.39
CA GLY A 446 -20.04 -2.58 14.02
C GLY A 446 -21.24 -1.92 13.33
N VAL A 447 -21.54 -0.66 13.66
CA VAL A 447 -22.61 0.13 13.02
C VAL A 447 -22.41 0.23 11.50
N PHE A 448 -21.16 0.33 11.03
CA PHE A 448 -20.84 0.41 9.60
C PHE A 448 -20.64 -0.95 8.93
N SER A 449 -20.66 -2.04 9.69
CA SER A 449 -20.49 -3.41 9.21
C SER A 449 -21.83 -4.13 9.00
N LEU A 450 -22.89 -3.67 9.68
CA LEU A 450 -24.24 -4.21 9.55
C LEU A 450 -24.82 -3.77 8.20
N GLY A 451 -25.03 -4.74 7.30
CA GLY A 451 -25.46 -4.55 5.91
C GLY A 451 -26.85 -3.92 5.67
N LYS A 452 -27.35 -3.09 6.60
CA LYS A 452 -28.52 -2.23 6.39
C LYS A 452 -28.16 -1.02 5.52
N GLU A 453 -26.98 -0.42 5.73
CA GLU A 453 -26.44 0.67 4.90
C GLU A 453 -25.02 0.35 4.42
N ASN A 454 -24.81 0.32 3.11
CA ASN A 454 -23.52 0.01 2.51
C ASN A 454 -22.58 1.23 2.56
N HIS A 455 -21.85 1.43 3.66
CA HIS A 455 -20.87 2.51 3.77
C HIS A 455 -19.60 2.25 2.95
N ASN A 456 -19.03 3.31 2.36
CA ASN A 456 -17.83 3.26 1.51
C ASN A 456 -16.53 3.23 2.33
N ILE A 457 -16.47 2.48 3.43
CA ILE A 457 -15.28 2.43 4.30
C ILE A 457 -14.37 1.28 3.89
N LEU A 458 -13.08 1.58 3.71
CA LEU A 458 -12.03 0.59 3.49
C LEU A 458 -11.32 0.28 4.82
N PHE A 459 -11.90 -0.63 5.61
CA PHE A 459 -11.36 -1.00 6.93
C PHE A 459 -9.88 -1.41 6.90
N GLN A 460 -9.47 -2.15 5.88
CA GLN A 460 -8.08 -2.58 5.72
C GLN A 460 -7.12 -1.39 5.57
N GLY A 461 -7.53 -0.39 4.78
CA GLY A 461 -6.77 0.85 4.59
C GLY A 461 -6.68 1.64 5.90
N CYS A 462 -7.78 1.72 6.66
CA CYS A 462 -7.78 2.36 7.98
C CYS A 462 -6.77 1.70 8.93
N TYR A 463 -6.82 0.37 9.08
CA TYR A 463 -5.90 -0.33 9.99
C TYR A 463 -4.43 -0.15 9.58
N LEU A 464 -4.13 -0.32 8.30
CA LEU A 464 -2.76 -0.17 7.78
C LEU A 464 -2.25 1.26 7.92
N SER A 465 -3.08 2.25 7.62
CA SER A 465 -2.73 3.66 7.80
C SER A 465 -2.46 3.97 9.28
N SER A 466 -3.29 3.45 10.21
CA SER A 466 -3.08 3.62 11.65
C SER A 466 -1.75 3.01 12.12
N PHE A 467 -1.41 1.79 11.66
CA PHE A 467 -0.12 1.17 11.98
C PHE A 467 1.06 2.05 11.53
N SER A 468 1.02 2.56 10.30
CA SER A 468 2.10 3.39 9.76
C SER A 468 2.23 4.73 10.47
N PHE A 469 1.12 5.35 10.91
CA PHE A 469 1.20 6.55 11.74
C PHE A 469 1.86 6.27 13.09
N VAL A 470 1.52 5.17 13.76
CA VAL A 470 2.16 4.79 15.04
C VAL A 470 3.64 4.47 14.83
N GLU A 471 4.00 3.86 13.71
CA GLU A 471 5.41 3.59 13.34
C GLU A 471 6.22 4.88 13.20
N GLU A 472 5.74 5.82 12.37
CA GLU A 472 6.36 7.13 12.16
C GLU A 472 6.52 7.89 13.48
N MET A 473 5.48 7.90 14.32
CA MET A 473 5.55 8.54 15.63
C MET A 473 6.63 7.90 16.52
N ALA A 474 6.73 6.57 16.53
CA ALA A 474 7.70 5.86 17.34
C ALA A 474 9.14 6.16 16.89
N VAL A 475 9.39 6.16 15.58
CA VAL A 475 10.70 6.49 15.01
C VAL A 475 11.05 7.95 15.29
N HIS A 476 10.14 8.89 15.06
CA HIS A 476 10.38 10.31 15.30
C HIS A 476 10.61 10.61 16.79
N THR A 477 9.91 9.92 17.69
CA THR A 477 10.14 10.08 19.14
C THR A 477 11.52 9.55 19.52
N TYR A 478 11.91 8.39 18.99
CA TYR A 478 13.24 7.84 19.20
C TYR A 478 14.34 8.78 18.70
N GLU A 479 14.22 9.29 17.49
CA GLU A 479 15.17 10.24 16.90
C GLU A 479 15.24 11.53 17.74
N ARG A 480 14.11 12.05 18.21
CA ARG A 480 14.07 13.19 19.14
C ARG A 480 14.75 12.89 20.47
N LEU A 481 14.65 11.68 21.03
CA LEU A 481 15.38 11.34 22.26
C LEU A 481 16.89 11.20 22.02
N GLN A 482 17.30 10.70 20.84
CA GLN A 482 18.72 10.65 20.45
C GLN A 482 19.28 12.07 20.19
N LEU A 483 18.47 12.94 19.57
CA LEU A 483 18.83 14.32 19.29
C LEU A 483 18.66 15.22 20.51
N GLY A 484 17.76 14.91 21.44
CA GLY A 484 17.42 15.69 22.65
C GLY A 484 18.46 15.57 23.78
N SER A 485 19.49 14.73 23.61
CA SER A 485 20.78 14.97 24.28
C SER A 485 21.53 16.20 23.70
N ALA A 486 20.97 16.85 22.68
CA ALA A 486 21.42 18.07 22.03
C ALA A 486 20.18 18.92 21.58
N THR A 487 19.63 19.70 22.52
CA THR A 487 18.70 20.84 22.33
C THR A 487 17.20 20.56 22.21
N ASP A 488 16.46 21.08 23.20
CA ASP A 488 15.01 21.20 23.28
C ASP A 488 14.49 22.28 22.30
N HIS A 489 13.85 21.87 21.21
CA HIS A 489 12.80 22.68 20.58
C HIS A 489 11.73 21.75 20.00
N SER A 490 10.51 21.85 20.54
CA SER A 490 9.31 21.15 20.08
C SER A 490 8.78 21.79 18.79
N PRO A 491 8.44 20.97 17.78
CA PRO A 491 7.34 21.32 16.91
C PRO A 491 6.19 20.32 17.13
N THR A 492 5.02 20.90 17.41
CA THR A 492 3.70 20.30 17.27
C THR A 492 3.52 19.84 15.83
N LEU A 493 3.56 18.53 15.61
CA LEU A 493 3.12 17.92 14.36
C LEU A 493 1.59 17.91 14.35
N SER A 494 0.98 18.99 13.86
CA SER A 494 -0.39 18.90 13.34
C SER A 494 -0.33 18.37 11.91
N MET A 495 -0.53 17.05 11.73
CA MET A 495 -0.91 16.48 10.44
C MET A 495 -2.43 16.52 10.29
#